data_AF-A0A7S1WLC4-F1
#
_entry.id   AF-A0A7S1WLC4-F1
#
_cell.length_a   1.000
_cell.length_b   1.000
_cell.length_c   1.000
_cell.angle_alpha   90.00
_cell.angle_beta   90.00
_cell.angle_gamma   90.00
#
_symmetry.space_group_name_H-M   'P 1'
#
loop_
_entity.id
_entity.type
_entity.pdbx_description
1 polymer ?
#
loop_
_entity_poly.entity_id
_entity_poly.type
_entity_poly.pdbx_seq_one_letter_code
_entity_poly.pdbx_strand_id
1 'polypeptide(L)'
;VRRATLDGLGCLLSLEAPMLDHMEDVLPSLGELLNDRTTGVRQCLAESLERWLVKGLAFRTPRGDLNEDGPSGFEKLEPRLLLLLLGGVADEEAGQVALAALGGLERAAEAKREAKRRAAEAHRRRLEARAAAGAGDAPMDG
;
A
#
# COMPACT_ATOMS: atom_id res chain seq x y z
N VAL A 1 -4.61 26.72 2.09
CA VAL A 1 -4.68 25.97 3.37
C VAL A 1 -4.88 24.48 3.12
N ARG A 2 -6.03 24.01 2.57
CA ARG A 2 -6.30 22.56 2.40
C ARG A 2 -5.21 21.77 1.67
N ARG A 3 -4.69 22.28 0.55
CA ARG A 3 -3.53 21.66 -0.15
C ARG A 3 -2.29 21.55 0.76
N ALA A 4 -1.92 22.63 1.44
CA ALA A 4 -0.77 22.60 2.36
C ALA A 4 -0.98 21.64 3.54
N THR A 5 -2.23 21.51 4.01
CA THR A 5 -2.61 20.50 5.02
C THR A 5 -2.43 19.09 4.48
N LEU A 6 -2.86 18.82 3.24
CA LEU A 6 -2.64 17.54 2.57
C LEU A 6 -1.15 17.24 2.38
N ASP A 7 -0.35 18.22 1.98
CA ASP A 7 1.10 18.05 1.85
C ASP A 7 1.74 17.70 3.21
N GLY A 8 1.32 18.38 4.29
CA GLY A 8 1.77 18.09 5.66
C GLY A 8 1.37 16.69 6.14
N LEU A 9 0.11 16.30 5.92
CA LEU A 9 -0.36 14.93 6.16
C LEU A 9 0.40 13.92 5.29
N GLY A 10 0.75 14.31 4.06
CA GLY A 10 1.55 13.57 3.11
C GLY A 10 2.87 13.10 3.74
N CYS A 11 3.59 14.03 4.36
CA CYS A 11 4.83 13.76 5.08
C CYS A 11 4.61 12.88 6.31
N LEU A 12 3.62 13.20 7.15
CA LEU A 12 3.35 12.47 8.40
C LEU A 12 2.97 11.01 8.13
N LEU A 13 1.99 10.79 7.26
CA LEU A 13 1.48 9.47 6.91
C LEU A 13 2.39 8.72 5.94
N SER A 14 3.55 9.27 5.54
CA SER A 14 4.60 8.48 4.87
C SER A 14 5.43 7.65 5.85
N LEU A 15 5.25 7.86 7.17
CA LEU A 15 5.88 7.09 8.23
C LEU A 15 4.97 5.93 8.66
N GLU A 16 5.57 4.78 8.94
CA GLU A 16 4.83 3.53 9.25
C GLU A 16 3.94 3.66 10.48
N ALA A 17 4.49 3.99 11.65
CA ALA A 17 3.69 4.10 12.88
C ALA A 17 2.54 5.12 12.75
N PRO A 18 2.77 6.39 12.33
CA PRO A 18 1.68 7.35 12.13
C PRO A 18 0.61 6.88 11.14
N MET A 19 1.00 6.21 10.05
CA MET A 19 0.02 5.66 9.10
C MET A 19 -0.85 4.59 9.79
N LEU A 20 -0.23 3.62 10.46
CA LEU A 20 -0.97 2.49 11.03
C LEU A 20 -1.87 2.91 12.20
N ASP A 21 -1.45 3.92 12.96
CA ASP A 21 -2.13 4.40 14.17
C ASP A 21 -3.24 5.40 13.87
N HIS A 22 -3.09 6.25 12.84
CA HIS A 22 -3.97 7.40 12.63
C HIS A 22 -4.69 7.43 11.28
N MET A 23 -4.34 6.59 10.31
CA MET A 23 -4.99 6.65 8.99
C MET A 23 -6.51 6.40 9.08
N GLU A 24 -6.96 5.52 9.98
CA GLU A 24 -8.38 5.25 10.22
C GLU A 24 -9.17 6.52 10.56
N ASP A 25 -8.60 7.40 11.39
CA ASP A 25 -9.22 8.66 11.79
C ASP A 25 -9.25 9.69 10.66
N VAL A 26 -8.29 9.62 9.74
CA VAL A 26 -8.13 10.58 8.64
C VAL A 26 -8.97 10.20 7.42
N LEU A 27 -9.21 8.91 7.18
CA LEU A 27 -9.90 8.40 5.99
C LEU A 27 -11.27 9.05 5.71
N PRO A 28 -12.16 9.30 6.69
CA PRO A 28 -13.43 9.98 6.44
C PRO A 28 -13.24 11.37 5.80
N SER A 29 -12.30 12.16 6.32
CA SER A 29 -12.01 13.51 5.80
C SER A 29 -11.39 13.47 4.40
N LEU A 30 -10.63 12.43 4.05
CA LEU A 30 -10.12 12.27 2.69
C LEU A 30 -11.25 12.03 1.68
N GLY A 31 -12.31 11.31 2.09
CA GLY A 31 -13.50 11.10 1.25
C GLY A 31 -14.23 12.41 0.92
N GLU A 32 -14.28 13.37 1.85
CA GLU A 32 -14.85 14.69 1.59
C GLU A 32 -14.01 15.48 0.56
N LEU A 33 -12.68 15.34 0.62
CA LEU A 33 -11.75 16.03 -0.27
C LEU A 33 -11.77 15.54 -1.72
N LEU A 34 -12.31 14.34 -1.98
CA LEU A 34 -12.58 13.88 -3.36
C LEU A 34 -13.57 14.79 -4.09
N ASN A 35 -14.45 15.46 -3.35
CA ASN A 35 -15.44 16.39 -3.90
C ASN A 35 -15.03 17.85 -3.69
N ASP A 36 -13.75 18.13 -3.40
CA ASP A 36 -13.31 19.52 -3.21
C ASP A 36 -13.50 20.32 -4.50
N ARG A 37 -14.14 21.48 -4.40
CA ARG A 37 -14.35 22.41 -5.51
C ARG A 37 -13.07 22.85 -6.22
N THR A 38 -11.91 22.70 -5.58
CA THR A 38 -10.61 23.09 -6.12
C THR A 38 -9.89 21.87 -6.68
N THR A 39 -9.78 21.79 -8.00
CA THR A 39 -9.08 20.72 -8.72
C THR A 39 -7.67 20.44 -8.18
N GLY A 40 -6.90 21.49 -7.86
CA GLY A 40 -5.56 21.33 -7.30
C GLY A 40 -5.52 20.65 -5.93
N VAL A 41 -6.62 20.69 -5.16
CA VAL A 41 -6.75 19.93 -3.90
C VAL A 41 -7.03 18.45 -4.21
N ARG A 42 -7.94 18.17 -5.15
CA ARG A 42 -8.27 16.80 -5.59
C ARG A 42 -7.06 16.09 -6.21
N GLN A 43 -6.29 16.79 -7.03
CA GLN A 43 -5.04 16.27 -7.59
C GLN A 43 -4.00 15.99 -6.49
N CYS A 44 -3.79 16.93 -5.57
CA CYS A 44 -2.87 16.76 -4.44
C CYS A 44 -3.27 15.57 -3.56
N LEU A 45 -4.58 15.35 -3.37
CA LEU A 45 -5.11 14.18 -2.69
C LEU A 45 -4.74 12.89 -3.45
N ALA A 46 -4.99 12.82 -4.76
CA ALA A 46 -4.65 11.64 -5.56
C ALA A 46 -3.15 11.29 -5.49
N GLU A 47 -2.27 12.28 -5.63
CA GLU A 47 -0.81 12.11 -5.50
C GLU A 47 -0.41 11.66 -4.08
N SER A 48 -1.10 12.15 -3.05
CA SER A 48 -0.82 11.76 -1.67
C SER A 48 -1.29 10.34 -1.35
N LEU A 49 -2.48 9.96 -1.81
CA LEU A 49 -3.03 8.61 -1.70
C LEU A 49 -2.11 7.59 -2.37
N GLU A 50 -1.61 7.89 -3.55
CA GLU A 50 -0.61 7.07 -4.22
C GLU A 50 0.63 6.86 -3.34
N ARG A 51 1.24 7.97 -2.86
CA ARG A 51 2.46 7.88 -2.06
C ARG A 51 2.24 7.01 -0.82
N TRP A 52 1.12 7.17 -0.14
CA TRP A 52 0.76 6.36 1.02
C TRP A 52 0.53 4.90 0.65
N LEU A 53 -0.14 4.62 -0.47
CA LEU A 53 -0.37 3.26 -0.93
C LEU A 53 0.94 2.53 -1.24
N VAL A 54 1.84 3.17 -2.00
CA VAL A 54 3.16 2.60 -2.34
C VAL A 54 4.02 2.42 -1.08
N LYS A 55 3.99 3.37 -0.15
CA LYS A 55 4.74 3.27 1.12
C LYS A 55 4.18 2.17 2.01
N GLY A 56 2.87 2.10 2.17
CA GLY A 56 2.18 1.11 2.98
C GLY A 56 2.42 -0.32 2.49
N LEU A 57 2.44 -0.53 1.16
CA LEU A 57 2.81 -1.81 0.56
C LEU A 57 4.25 -2.25 0.87
N ALA A 58 5.13 -1.32 1.23
CA ALA A 58 6.49 -1.61 1.64
C ALA A 58 6.65 -1.86 3.15
N PHE A 59 5.60 -1.60 3.94
CA PHE A 59 5.61 -1.91 5.37
C PHE A 59 5.67 -3.41 5.57
N ARG A 60 6.38 -3.82 6.63
CA ARG A 60 6.48 -5.24 6.93
C ARG A 60 5.14 -5.67 7.49
N THR A 61 4.49 -6.65 6.87
CA THR A 61 3.36 -7.32 7.50
C THR A 61 3.85 -7.85 8.85
N PRO A 62 3.28 -7.39 9.97
CA PRO A 62 3.55 -8.04 11.25
C PRO A 62 3.25 -9.52 11.06
N ARG A 63 4.17 -10.40 11.48
CA ARG A 63 3.84 -11.81 11.61
C ARG A 63 2.88 -11.89 12.78
N GLY A 64 1.58 -11.69 12.51
CA GLY A 64 0.55 -11.66 13.54
C GLY A 64 0.58 -12.93 14.37
N ASP A 65 0.21 -12.78 15.64
CA ASP A 65 -0.19 -13.92 16.45
C ASP A 65 -1.27 -14.69 15.67
N LEU A 66 -1.13 -16.02 15.59
CA LEU A 66 -2.00 -16.94 14.82
C LEU A 66 -3.48 -16.92 15.26
N ASN A 67 -3.88 -15.99 16.14
CA ASN A 67 -5.17 -15.90 16.80
C ASN A 67 -5.99 -14.65 16.41
N GLU A 68 -5.44 -13.69 15.65
CA GLU A 68 -6.24 -12.58 15.12
C GLU A 68 -6.77 -12.94 13.72
N ASP A 69 -8.01 -13.41 13.67
CA ASP A 69 -8.75 -13.68 12.43
C ASP A 69 -9.11 -12.36 11.72
N GLY A 70 -8.16 -11.76 10.99
CA GLY A 70 -8.42 -10.59 10.15
C GLY A 70 -7.19 -9.92 9.54
N PRO A 71 -7.39 -9.02 8.55
CA PRO A 71 -6.31 -8.20 8.01
C PRO A 71 -5.75 -7.28 9.09
N SER A 72 -4.43 -7.29 9.26
CA SER A 72 -3.73 -6.47 10.25
C SER A 72 -2.76 -5.48 9.57
N GLY A 73 -2.31 -4.47 10.31
CA GLY A 73 -1.37 -3.47 9.80
C GLY A 73 -1.92 -2.70 8.59
N PHE A 74 -1.17 -2.67 7.48
CA PHE A 74 -1.56 -1.93 6.28
C PHE A 74 -2.68 -2.62 5.48
N GLU A 75 -2.86 -3.95 5.62
CA GLU A 75 -3.84 -4.71 4.84
C GLU A 75 -5.28 -4.26 5.09
N LYS A 76 -5.58 -3.73 6.28
CA LYS A 76 -6.90 -3.14 6.61
C LYS A 76 -7.13 -1.80 5.88
N LEU A 77 -6.06 -1.02 5.66
CA LEU A 77 -6.12 0.33 5.09
C LEU A 77 -6.09 0.31 3.57
N GLU A 78 -5.38 -0.67 3.00
CA GLU A 78 -5.13 -0.76 1.56
C GLU A 78 -6.41 -0.66 0.71
N PRO A 79 -7.48 -1.46 0.95
CA PRO A 79 -8.67 -1.43 0.09
C PRO A 79 -9.34 -0.05 0.10
N ARG A 80 -9.28 0.66 1.23
CA ARG A 80 -9.90 1.98 1.39
C ARG A 80 -9.12 3.04 0.62
N LEU A 81 -7.79 3.00 0.67
CA LEU A 81 -6.95 3.90 -0.13
C LEU A 81 -7.12 3.66 -1.63
N LEU A 82 -7.23 2.39 -2.07
CA LEU A 82 -7.54 2.03 -3.45
C LEU A 82 -8.90 2.58 -3.90
N LEU A 83 -9.94 2.46 -3.06
CA LEU A 83 -11.26 2.99 -3.36
C LEU A 83 -11.26 4.52 -3.50
N LEU A 84 -10.51 5.24 -2.64
CA LEU A 84 -10.37 6.69 -2.75
C LEU A 84 -9.67 7.09 -4.06
N LEU A 85 -8.61 6.37 -4.44
CA LEU A 85 -7.91 6.57 -5.72
C LEU A 85 -8.83 6.31 -6.92
N LEU A 86 -9.64 5.25 -6.89
CA LEU A 86 -10.64 4.98 -7.92
C LEU A 86 -11.67 6.12 -8.03
N GLY A 87 -12.06 6.74 -6.92
CA GLY A 87 -12.89 7.94 -6.92
C GLY A 87 -12.26 9.09 -7.73
N GLY A 88 -10.95 9.29 -7.63
CA GLY A 88 -10.22 10.27 -8.44
C GLY A 88 -10.16 9.93 -9.94
N VAL A 89 -10.20 8.65 -10.31
CA VAL A 89 -10.30 8.21 -11.73
C VAL A 89 -11.66 8.58 -12.32
N ALA A 90 -12.71 8.52 -11.50
CA ALA A 90 -14.07 8.89 -11.90
C ALA A 90 -14.31 10.42 -11.93
N ASP A 91 -13.29 11.25 -11.66
CA ASP A 91 -13.39 12.71 -11.75
C ASP A 91 -13.40 13.17 -13.23
N GLU A 92 -14.61 13.36 -13.77
CA GLU A 92 -14.82 13.81 -15.15
C GLU A 92 -14.52 15.30 -15.36
N GLU A 93 -14.56 16.12 -14.31
CA GLU A 93 -14.35 17.57 -14.40
C GLU A 93 -12.89 17.93 -14.65
N ALA A 94 -11.97 17.08 -14.22
CA ALA A 94 -10.55 17.36 -14.25
C ALA A 94 -9.74 16.13 -14.65
N GLY A 95 -9.51 15.96 -15.96
CA GLY A 95 -8.69 14.87 -16.49
C GLY A 95 -7.29 14.76 -15.87
N GLN A 96 -6.72 15.83 -15.32
CA GLN A 96 -5.47 15.81 -14.56
C GLN A 96 -5.56 14.98 -13.26
N VAL A 97 -6.71 15.04 -12.56
CA VAL A 97 -6.97 14.24 -11.36
C VAL A 97 -7.07 12.77 -11.72
N ALA A 98 -7.82 12.46 -12.78
CA ALA A 98 -7.96 11.09 -13.28
C ALA A 98 -6.62 10.49 -13.72
N LEU A 99 -5.78 11.26 -14.41
CA LEU A 99 -4.43 10.83 -14.81
C LEU A 99 -3.52 10.56 -13.60
N ALA A 100 -3.53 11.44 -12.60
CA ALA A 100 -2.75 11.25 -11.38
C ALA A 100 -3.21 9.98 -10.64
N ALA A 101 -4.53 9.80 -10.51
CA ALA A 101 -5.12 8.67 -9.84
C ALA A 101 -4.85 7.34 -10.56
N LEU A 102 -5.02 7.30 -11.88
CA LEU A 102 -4.72 6.12 -12.70
C LEU A 102 -3.25 5.73 -12.60
N GLY A 103 -2.34 6.71 -12.74
CA GLY A 103 -0.91 6.47 -12.60
C GLY A 103 -0.54 5.93 -11.22
N GLY A 104 -1.23 6.37 -10.17
CA GLY A 104 -1.04 5.86 -8.82
C GLY A 104 -1.51 4.40 -8.66
N LEU A 105 -2.64 4.03 -9.27
CA LEU A 105 -3.13 2.65 -9.30
C LEU A 105 -2.18 1.72 -10.06
N GLU A 106 -1.63 2.17 -11.18
CA GLU A 106 -0.64 1.41 -11.96
C GLU A 106 0.63 1.13 -11.14
N ARG A 107 1.16 2.15 -10.44
CA ARG A 107 2.33 2.00 -9.58
C ARG A 107 2.07 1.08 -8.38
N ALA A 108 0.89 1.16 -7.78
CA ALA A 108 0.51 0.23 -6.71
C ALA A 108 0.39 -1.21 -7.22
N ALA A 109 -0.19 -1.42 -8.41
CA ALA A 109 -0.27 -2.73 -9.04
C ALA A 109 1.11 -3.29 -9.35
N GLU A 110 2.04 -2.46 -9.85
CA GLU A 110 3.42 -2.85 -10.09
C GLU A 110 4.13 -3.23 -8.78
N ALA A 111 4.01 -2.41 -7.73
CA ALA A 111 4.58 -2.69 -6.41
C ALA A 111 4.08 -4.04 -5.84
N LYS A 112 2.78 -4.34 -5.97
CA LYS A 112 2.20 -5.63 -5.56
C LYS A 112 2.75 -6.81 -6.37
N ARG A 113 2.86 -6.66 -7.69
CA ARG A 113 3.44 -7.70 -8.56
C ARG A 113 4.89 -7.98 -8.19
N GLU A 114 5.66 -6.93 -7.93
CA GLU A 114 7.05 -7.04 -7.51
C GLU A 114 7.19 -7.75 -6.15
N ALA A 115 6.37 -7.37 -5.17
CA ALA A 115 6.34 -8.02 -3.86
C ALA A 115 6.01 -9.51 -3.98
N LYS A 116 5.00 -9.86 -4.78
CA LYS A 116 4.62 -11.26 -5.04
C LYS A 116 5.75 -12.05 -5.73
N ARG A 117 6.43 -11.46 -6.70
CA ARG A 117 7.58 -12.07 -7.39
C ARG A 117 8.71 -12.37 -6.41
N ARG A 118 9.09 -11.39 -5.59
CA ARG A 118 10.13 -11.56 -4.56
C ARG A 118 9.76 -12.61 -3.53
N ALA A 119 8.50 -12.65 -3.09
CA ALA A 119 8.02 -13.67 -2.15
C ALA A 119 8.10 -15.07 -2.75
N ALA A 120 7.71 -15.25 -4.01
CA ALA A 120 7.79 -16.53 -4.71
C ALA A 120 9.25 -17.00 -4.90
N GLU A 121 10.16 -16.09 -5.28
CA GLU A 121 11.59 -16.38 -5.41
C GLU A 121 12.22 -16.75 -4.05
N ALA A 122 11.88 -16.03 -2.99
CA ALA A 122 12.36 -16.34 -1.64
C ALA A 122 11.84 -17.70 -1.15
N HIS A 123 10.58 -18.04 -1.46
CA HIS A 123 10.02 -19.35 -1.14
C HIS A 123 10.73 -20.47 -1.90
N ARG A 124 10.94 -20.32 -3.21
CA ARG A 124 11.68 -21.28 -4.03
C ARG A 124 13.09 -21.53 -3.49
N ARG A 125 13.85 -20.46 -3.21
CA ARG A 125 15.20 -20.56 -2.62
C ARG A 125 15.21 -21.29 -1.28
N ARG A 126 14.19 -21.10 -0.43
CA ARG A 126 14.06 -21.82 0.84
C ARG A 126 13.81 -23.32 0.64
N LEU A 127 13.00 -23.69 -0.35
CA LEU A 127 12.74 -25.10 -0.67
C LEU A 127 14.01 -25.78 -1.21
N GLU A 128 14.72 -25.14 -2.13
CA GLU A 128 15.99 -25.63 -2.68
C GLU A 128 17.05 -25.80 -1.58
N ALA A 129 17.18 -24.82 -0.68
CA ALA A 129 18.11 -24.91 0.46
C ALA A 129 17.76 -26.06 1.42
N ARG A 130 16.47 -26.30 1.67
CA ARG A 130 16.02 -27.44 2.51
C ARG A 130 16.27 -28.78 1.84
N ALA A 131 16.05 -28.89 0.53
CA ALA A 131 16.33 -30.11 -0.22
C ALA A 131 17.83 -30.44 -0.23
N ALA A 132 18.69 -29.42 -0.43
CA ALA A 132 20.15 -29.58 -0.38
C ALA A 132 20.64 -29.98 1.02
N ALA A 133 20.08 -29.40 2.08
CA ALA A 133 20.43 -29.74 3.46
C ALA A 133 19.97 -31.16 3.85
N GLY A 134 18.79 -31.60 3.39
CA GLY A 134 18.27 -32.95 3.65
C GLY A 134 18.97 -34.05 2.86
N ALA A 135 19.58 -33.74 1.70
CA ALA A 135 20.37 -34.70 0.92
C ALA A 135 21.78 -34.94 1.49
N GLY A 136 22.26 -34.08 2.39
CA GLY A 136 23.57 -34.21 3.04
C GLY A 136 23.59 -35.14 4.27
N ASP A 137 22.44 -35.60 4.74
CA ASP A 137 22.27 -36.37 5.98
C ASP A 137 21.92 -37.85 5.73
N ALA A 138 22.13 -38.33 4.49
CA ALA A 138 21.98 -39.75 4.19
C ALA A 138 23.08 -40.53 4.93
N PRO A 139 22.73 -41.47 5.83
CA PRO A 139 23.72 -42.29 6.51
C PRO A 139 24.50 -43.07 5.43
N MET A 140 25.81 -42.86 5.40
CA MET A 140 26.74 -43.75 4.72
C MET A 140 26.72 -45.06 5.52
N ASP A 141 25.73 -45.90 5.26
CA ASP A 141 25.70 -47.27 5.76
C ASP A 141 26.94 -47.98 5.18
N GLY A 142 27.84 -48.34 6.10
CA GLY A 142 29.08 -49.08 5.84
C GLY A 142 28.88 -50.57 5.68
#